data_AF-A0A2P4ZA58-F1
#
_entry.id   AF-A0A2P4ZA58-F1
#
_cell.length_a   1.000
_cell.length_b   1.000
_cell.length_c   1.000
_cell.angle_alpha   90.00
_cell.angle_beta   90.00
_cell.angle_gamma   90.00
#
_symmetry.space_group_name_H-M   'P 1'
#
loop_
_entity.id
_entity.type
_entity.pdbx_description
1 polymer ?
#
loop_
_entity_poly.entity_id
_entity_poly.type
_entity_poly.pdbx_seq_one_letter_code
_entity_poly.pdbx_strand_id
1 'polypeptide(L)'
;MASNIFEPPDEAVLAPLLRQFPGRDHQIRSLASLLHTDAAPCRNLVLHGSEATGKSSVTAQLLARLAQHDSTGDSAASNRAPALVYATVDVARCISARHFFEGIIVAVTSALNAWDGTEDSDNLPQRCETLAQLAASLSSIFDQPRIKDNLKHFVLVLDGMDKQRDAPPTLMPALARLCETISFLTCVFVVTTPPAGFLRACPTSYLYFPPYNKSELIEILSKEPPSHTQKITSAAEDAQETTLDPNEATLWTKFCATVHDSLAQSAGRSLPSFRNSCHTLWPRFIAPIVAGTNTPHQFSKLLIAARPFFQDEAFLNPKIISPRVSTSKTSIENGKQPSSRYFESSLTLTISTSQPLVGLTGLLPTTARVLLLSAYIASHNTVRHDLTLFSTHYSGRKRRRAGPNSSRANHRNKQQRLLAIFEAIRTEWIPLAVLPGIDGDIGMGLATLASLRLLIRVGTGDIMDRSGRGIGVNIEEWLVE
;
A
#
# COMPACT_ATOMS: atom_id res chain seq x y z
N MET A 1 -38.65 -5.78 41.40
CA MET A 1 -37.28 -5.59 40.90
C MET A 1 -37.41 -5.17 39.45
N ALA A 2 -36.82 -4.05 39.04
CA ALA A 2 -36.81 -3.67 37.63
C ALA A 2 -35.69 -4.49 36.96
N SER A 3 -36.06 -5.47 36.12
CA SER A 3 -35.12 -6.11 35.21
C SER A 3 -34.61 -5.03 34.24
N ASN A 4 -33.30 -4.82 34.18
CA ASN A 4 -32.71 -3.89 33.23
C ASN A 4 -33.03 -4.38 31.81
N ILE A 5 -33.82 -3.62 31.07
CA ILE A 5 -34.23 -3.95 29.69
C ILE A 5 -33.06 -3.73 28.71
N PHE A 6 -32.02 -3.01 29.15
CA PHE A 6 -30.77 -2.81 28.42
C PHE A 6 -29.61 -3.10 29.36
N GLU A 7 -28.83 -4.12 29.03
CA GLU A 7 -27.57 -4.44 29.70
C GLU A 7 -26.43 -4.13 28.73
N PRO A 8 -25.54 -3.15 29.04
CA PRO A 8 -24.34 -2.95 28.25
C PRO A 8 -23.38 -4.14 28.46
N PRO A 9 -22.61 -4.54 27.44
CA PRO A 9 -21.71 -5.68 27.57
C PRO A 9 -20.66 -5.45 28.65
N ASP A 10 -20.42 -6.48 29.46
CA ASP A 10 -19.54 -6.44 30.63
C ASP A 10 -18.16 -5.85 30.32
N GLU A 11 -17.69 -4.93 31.16
CA GLU A 11 -16.37 -4.32 30.99
C GLU A 11 -15.23 -5.36 31.14
N ALA A 12 -15.50 -6.50 31.77
CA ALA A 12 -14.60 -7.66 31.81
C ALA A 12 -14.32 -8.26 30.41
N VAL A 13 -15.32 -8.28 29.51
CA VAL A 13 -15.18 -8.76 28.12
C VAL A 13 -14.38 -7.77 27.28
N LEU A 14 -14.56 -6.48 27.54
CA LEU A 14 -13.89 -5.39 26.82
C LEU A 14 -12.46 -5.16 27.29
N ALA A 15 -12.17 -5.35 28.58
CA ALA A 15 -10.85 -5.14 29.20
C ALA A 15 -9.64 -5.73 28.43
N PRO A 16 -9.64 -7.00 27.95
CA PRO A 16 -8.51 -7.51 27.16
C PRO A 16 -8.36 -6.80 25.82
N LEU A 17 -9.46 -6.38 25.19
CA LEU A 17 -9.46 -5.71 23.89
C LEU A 17 -9.01 -4.25 24.03
N LEU A 18 -9.44 -3.56 25.10
CA LEU A 18 -8.94 -2.22 25.48
C LEU A 18 -7.41 -2.24 25.72
N ARG A 19 -6.89 -3.28 26.38
CA ARG A 19 -5.42 -3.45 26.56
C ARG A 19 -4.69 -3.64 25.23
N GLN A 20 -5.29 -4.35 24.27
CA GLN A 20 -4.70 -4.62 22.96
C GLN A 20 -4.75 -3.41 22.01
N PHE A 21 -5.81 -2.61 22.03
CA PHE A 21 -5.99 -1.44 21.17
C PHE A 21 -6.08 -0.13 21.97
N PRO A 22 -4.95 0.44 22.40
CA PRO A 22 -4.96 1.70 23.13
C PRO A 22 -5.43 2.85 22.24
N GLY A 23 -6.06 3.86 22.87
CA GLY A 23 -6.63 5.01 22.17
C GLY A 23 -7.90 4.70 21.38
N ARG A 24 -8.50 3.51 21.55
CA ARG A 24 -9.75 3.10 20.87
C ARG A 24 -10.93 2.87 21.80
N ASP A 25 -10.78 3.20 23.08
CA ASP A 25 -11.70 2.83 24.15
C ASP A 25 -13.14 3.30 23.90
N HIS A 26 -13.30 4.52 23.39
CA HIS A 26 -14.61 5.06 23.02
C HIS A 26 -15.20 4.28 21.84
N GLN A 27 -14.44 4.05 20.77
CA GLN A 27 -14.93 3.32 19.60
C GLN A 27 -15.28 1.89 19.97
N ILE A 28 -14.49 1.23 20.81
CA ILE A 28 -14.72 -0.14 21.30
C ILE A 28 -16.03 -0.20 22.10
N ARG A 29 -16.20 0.67 23.12
CA ARG A 29 -17.43 0.70 23.94
C ARG A 29 -18.66 1.03 23.10
N SER A 30 -18.57 1.98 22.17
CA SER A 30 -19.67 2.32 21.26
C SER A 30 -20.01 1.17 20.30
N LEU A 31 -19.02 0.54 19.67
CA LEU A 31 -19.23 -0.60 18.76
C LEU A 31 -19.85 -1.78 19.53
N ALA A 32 -19.38 -2.06 20.75
CA ALA A 32 -19.95 -3.09 21.61
C ALA A 32 -21.42 -2.80 21.97
N SER A 33 -21.74 -1.57 22.37
CA SER A 33 -23.14 -1.18 22.68
C SER A 33 -24.09 -1.22 21.47
N LEU A 34 -23.57 -1.06 20.26
CA LEU A 34 -24.33 -1.05 19.00
C LEU A 34 -24.49 -2.45 18.37
N LEU A 35 -23.70 -3.42 18.81
CA LEU A 35 -23.72 -4.81 18.32
C LEU A 35 -24.11 -5.86 19.37
N HIS A 36 -24.27 -5.49 20.64
CA HIS A 36 -24.67 -6.47 21.66
C HIS A 36 -26.15 -6.87 21.53
N THR A 37 -26.41 -8.15 21.75
CA THR A 37 -27.69 -8.85 21.59
C THR A 37 -28.80 -8.30 22.48
N ASP A 38 -28.51 -8.09 23.76
CA ASP A 38 -29.45 -7.63 24.77
C ASP A 38 -29.35 -6.09 25.02
N ALA A 39 -28.77 -5.37 24.04
CA ALA A 39 -28.71 -3.91 23.98
C ALA A 39 -29.71 -3.36 22.93
N ALA A 40 -29.38 -2.22 22.29
CA ALA A 40 -30.17 -1.64 21.19
C ALA A 40 -29.41 -1.83 19.85
N PRO A 41 -29.41 -3.03 19.25
CA PRO A 41 -28.61 -3.31 18.06
C PRO A 41 -29.03 -2.45 16.88
N CYS A 42 -28.06 -1.78 16.25
CA CYS A 42 -28.32 -0.97 15.06
C CYS A 42 -28.42 -1.86 13.81
N ARG A 43 -29.43 -1.64 12.96
CA ARG A 43 -29.57 -2.43 11.70
C ARG A 43 -28.43 -2.21 10.71
N ASN A 44 -27.96 -0.96 10.59
CA ASN A 44 -26.88 -0.60 9.68
C ASN A 44 -25.85 0.28 10.39
N LEU A 45 -24.59 -0.15 10.38
CA LEU A 45 -23.45 0.53 11.00
C LEU A 45 -22.38 0.82 9.93
N VAL A 46 -21.84 2.03 9.92
CA VAL A 46 -20.78 2.46 9.00
C VAL A 46 -19.57 2.86 9.81
N LEU A 47 -18.51 2.04 9.74
CA LEU A 47 -17.23 2.28 10.38
C LEU A 47 -16.32 3.02 9.39
N HIS A 48 -16.06 4.30 9.63
CA HIS A 48 -15.27 5.13 8.71
C HIS A 48 -14.07 5.80 9.40
N GLY A 49 -13.02 6.09 8.63
CA GLY A 49 -11.76 6.64 9.13
C GLY A 49 -10.59 6.18 8.27
N SER A 50 -9.46 6.91 8.29
CA SER A 50 -8.33 6.65 7.37
C SER A 50 -7.83 5.19 7.40
N GLU A 51 -7.08 4.79 6.37
CA GLU A 51 -6.38 3.50 6.39
C GLU A 51 -5.49 3.38 7.65
N ALA A 52 -5.19 2.15 8.07
CA ALA A 52 -4.38 1.85 9.26
C ALA A 52 -4.92 2.28 10.64
N THR A 53 -6.17 2.74 10.75
CA THR A 53 -6.82 3.09 12.04
C THR A 53 -7.28 1.89 12.89
N GLY A 54 -7.05 0.65 12.45
CA GLY A 54 -7.38 -0.56 13.22
C GLY A 54 -8.83 -1.05 13.11
N LYS A 55 -9.72 -0.32 12.42
CA LYS A 55 -11.16 -0.65 12.24
C LYS A 55 -11.46 -2.14 12.12
N SER A 56 -10.89 -2.79 11.10
CA SER A 56 -11.13 -4.20 10.78
C SER A 56 -10.66 -5.15 11.89
N SER A 57 -9.51 -4.86 12.49
CA SER A 57 -8.93 -5.67 13.57
C SER A 57 -9.73 -5.53 14.88
N VAL A 58 -10.13 -4.31 15.25
CA VAL A 58 -11.01 -4.04 16.39
C VAL A 58 -12.36 -4.73 16.21
N THR A 59 -12.97 -4.62 15.03
CA THR A 59 -14.30 -5.21 14.74
C THR A 59 -14.24 -6.73 14.78
N ALA A 60 -13.25 -7.36 14.13
CA ALA A 60 -13.10 -8.80 14.11
C ALA A 60 -12.84 -9.38 15.51
N GLN A 61 -11.97 -8.75 16.31
CA GLN A 61 -11.70 -9.20 17.67
C GLN A 61 -12.88 -8.98 18.62
N LEU A 62 -13.62 -7.86 18.48
CA LEU A 62 -14.77 -7.59 19.34
C LEU A 62 -15.91 -8.57 19.05
N LEU A 63 -16.20 -8.87 17.78
CA LEU A 63 -17.19 -9.88 17.40
C LEU A 63 -16.82 -11.29 17.87
N ALA A 64 -15.55 -11.68 17.72
CA ALA A 64 -15.06 -12.96 18.23
C ALA A 64 -15.25 -13.09 19.76
N ARG A 65 -15.07 -11.99 20.51
CA ARG A 65 -15.28 -11.96 21.97
C ARG A 65 -16.75 -11.97 22.36
N LEU A 66 -17.62 -11.22 21.67
CA LEU A 66 -19.05 -11.19 21.95
C LEU A 66 -19.69 -12.57 21.67
N ALA A 67 -19.37 -13.19 20.53
CA ALA A 67 -19.84 -14.54 20.21
C ALA A 67 -19.36 -15.62 21.21
N GLN A 68 -18.18 -15.43 21.82
CA GLN A 68 -17.67 -16.30 22.88
C GLN A 68 -18.33 -16.04 24.24
N HIS A 69 -18.67 -14.79 24.57
CA HIS A 69 -19.26 -14.45 25.86
C HIS A 69 -20.71 -14.94 25.97
N ASP A 70 -21.49 -14.79 24.89
CA ASP A 70 -22.89 -15.22 24.81
C ASP A 70 -23.08 -16.76 24.93
N SER A 71 -22.01 -17.56 24.94
CA SER A 71 -22.05 -18.99 25.29
C SER A 71 -21.66 -19.31 26.74
N THR A 72 -21.17 -18.32 27.50
CA THR A 72 -20.66 -18.51 28.88
C THR A 72 -21.51 -17.86 29.98
N GLY A 73 -22.35 -16.87 29.64
CA GLY A 73 -23.25 -16.21 30.59
C GLY A 73 -24.45 -17.06 31.01
N ASP A 74 -24.60 -17.30 32.32
CA ASP A 74 -25.83 -17.70 33.04
C ASP A 74 -26.69 -18.87 32.49
N SER A 75 -26.12 -19.75 31.66
CA SER A 75 -26.84 -20.94 31.16
C SER A 75 -26.00 -22.20 31.04
N ALA A 76 -25.10 -22.43 32.00
CA ALA A 76 -24.39 -23.71 32.19
C ALA A 76 -25.31 -24.95 32.42
N ALA A 77 -26.64 -24.76 32.46
CA ALA A 77 -27.66 -25.80 32.59
C ALA A 77 -28.55 -25.98 31.34
N SER A 78 -28.37 -25.20 30.27
CA SER A 78 -29.15 -25.37 29.04
C SER A 78 -28.26 -25.36 27.81
N ASN A 79 -28.46 -26.34 26.93
CA ASN A 79 -27.67 -26.61 25.73
C ASN A 79 -28.01 -25.60 24.60
N ARG A 80 -27.87 -24.30 24.89
CA ARG A 80 -28.34 -23.20 24.04
C ARG A 80 -27.20 -22.64 23.19
N ALA A 81 -27.38 -22.63 21.88
CA ALA A 81 -26.43 -22.06 20.93
C ALA A 81 -26.21 -20.56 21.19
N PRO A 82 -25.01 -19.99 20.91
CA PRO A 82 -24.70 -18.60 21.25
C PRO A 82 -25.61 -17.63 20.52
N ALA A 83 -26.01 -16.56 21.23
CA ALA A 83 -27.05 -15.65 20.76
C ALA A 83 -26.61 -14.76 19.58
N LEU A 84 -25.31 -14.46 19.48
CA LEU A 84 -24.70 -13.65 18.43
C LEU A 84 -23.84 -14.53 17.49
N VAL A 85 -24.17 -14.49 16.20
CA VAL A 85 -23.35 -15.07 15.12
C VAL A 85 -22.85 -13.96 14.21
N TYR A 86 -21.66 -14.11 13.64
CA TYR A 86 -21.12 -13.13 12.70
C TYR A 86 -20.41 -13.77 11.51
N ALA A 87 -20.42 -13.06 10.38
CA ALA A 87 -19.66 -13.41 9.18
C ALA A 87 -18.87 -12.19 8.71
N THR A 88 -17.59 -12.40 8.35
CA THR A 88 -16.70 -11.34 7.84
C THR A 88 -16.33 -11.59 6.39
N VAL A 89 -16.62 -10.64 5.50
CA VAL A 89 -16.26 -10.69 4.07
C VAL A 89 -15.27 -9.56 3.77
N ASP A 90 -14.10 -9.92 3.25
CA ASP A 90 -13.14 -8.95 2.73
C ASP A 90 -13.47 -8.62 1.28
N VAL A 91 -13.99 -7.41 1.10
CA VAL A 91 -14.49 -6.90 -0.18
C VAL A 91 -13.34 -6.64 -1.16
N ALA A 92 -12.12 -6.35 -0.66
CA ALA A 92 -10.96 -6.13 -1.52
C ALA A 92 -10.49 -7.41 -2.24
N ARG A 93 -10.86 -8.59 -1.75
CA ARG A 93 -10.65 -9.88 -2.43
C ARG A 93 -11.70 -10.17 -3.52
N CYS A 94 -12.85 -9.48 -3.50
CA CYS A 94 -13.97 -9.72 -4.41
C CYS A 94 -13.83 -8.94 -5.74
N ILE A 95 -13.10 -9.50 -6.70
CA ILE A 95 -12.77 -8.84 -7.98
C ILE A 95 -14.01 -8.42 -8.80
N SER A 96 -15.14 -9.11 -8.67
CA SER A 96 -16.40 -8.75 -9.34
C SER A 96 -17.61 -8.87 -8.40
N ALA A 97 -18.72 -8.21 -8.76
CA ALA A 97 -19.97 -8.24 -8.00
C ALA A 97 -20.50 -9.67 -7.76
N ARG A 98 -20.28 -10.59 -8.70
CA ARG A 98 -20.63 -12.01 -8.54
C ARG A 98 -19.81 -12.67 -7.42
N HIS A 99 -18.47 -12.52 -7.44
CA HIS A 99 -17.62 -13.06 -6.37
C HIS A 99 -17.94 -12.44 -5.01
N PHE A 100 -18.41 -11.19 -4.98
CA PHE A 100 -18.89 -10.52 -3.78
C PHE A 100 -20.20 -11.15 -3.26
N PHE A 101 -21.22 -11.35 -4.10
CA PHE A 101 -22.49 -11.96 -3.69
C PHE A 101 -22.34 -13.45 -3.32
N GLU A 102 -21.63 -14.24 -4.13
CA GLU A 102 -21.32 -15.64 -3.82
C GLU A 102 -20.47 -15.74 -2.53
N GLY A 103 -19.50 -14.83 -2.34
CA GLY A 103 -18.67 -14.75 -1.14
C GLY A 103 -19.45 -14.41 0.15
N ILE A 104 -20.47 -13.53 0.06
CA ILE A 104 -21.38 -13.27 1.20
C ILE A 104 -22.14 -14.54 1.57
N ILE A 105 -22.71 -15.26 0.60
CA ILE A 105 -23.50 -16.47 0.88
C ILE A 105 -22.62 -17.53 1.52
N VAL A 106 -21.44 -17.82 0.96
CA VAL A 106 -20.49 -18.79 1.51
C VAL A 106 -20.02 -18.41 2.92
N ALA A 107 -19.79 -17.12 3.20
CA ALA A 107 -19.43 -16.67 4.53
C ALA A 107 -20.58 -16.80 5.54
N VAL A 108 -21.83 -16.53 5.12
CA VAL A 108 -23.03 -16.67 5.95
C VAL A 108 -23.34 -18.14 6.23
N THR A 109 -23.35 -19.01 5.21
CA THR A 109 -23.58 -20.45 5.42
C THR A 109 -22.47 -21.07 6.26
N SER A 110 -21.20 -20.74 6.00
CA SER A 110 -20.08 -21.24 6.82
C SER A 110 -20.18 -20.81 8.28
N ALA A 111 -20.66 -19.60 8.58
CA ALA A 111 -20.86 -19.12 9.95
C ALA A 111 -22.05 -19.81 10.64
N LEU A 112 -23.14 -20.06 9.91
CA LEU A 112 -24.32 -20.75 10.43
C LEU A 112 -24.09 -22.25 10.65
N ASN A 113 -23.39 -22.94 9.74
CA ASN A 113 -23.05 -24.36 9.89
C ASN A 113 -22.10 -24.57 11.08
N ALA A 114 -21.11 -23.68 11.27
CA ALA A 114 -20.22 -23.70 12.43
C ALA A 114 -20.95 -23.43 13.77
N TRP A 115 -22.14 -22.83 13.72
CA TRP A 115 -22.99 -22.53 14.88
C TRP A 115 -24.00 -23.64 15.18
N ASP A 116 -24.65 -24.21 14.14
CA ASP A 116 -25.60 -25.33 14.24
C ASP A 116 -24.88 -26.68 14.48
N GLY A 117 -23.56 -26.74 14.25
CA GLY A 117 -22.76 -27.96 14.39
C GLY A 117 -22.97 -28.97 13.27
N THR A 118 -23.60 -28.54 12.17
CA THR A 118 -23.95 -29.37 11.01
C THR A 118 -22.85 -29.33 9.96
N GLU A 119 -22.12 -30.44 9.81
CA GLU A 119 -21.22 -30.66 8.67
C GLU A 119 -22.00 -31.09 7.41
N ASP A 120 -22.99 -30.27 7.02
CA ASP A 120 -23.74 -30.50 5.78
C ASP A 120 -22.79 -30.36 4.58
N SER A 121 -22.58 -31.48 3.89
CA SER A 121 -21.66 -31.61 2.75
C SER A 121 -22.10 -30.82 1.51
N ASP A 122 -23.33 -30.33 1.49
CA ASP A 122 -23.97 -29.66 0.36
C ASP A 122 -23.69 -28.15 0.34
N ASN A 123 -22.42 -27.77 0.57
CA ASN A 123 -21.88 -26.44 0.23
C ASN A 123 -21.75 -26.28 -1.31
N LEU A 124 -22.85 -26.52 -2.04
CA LEU A 124 -22.95 -26.21 -3.46
C LEU A 124 -22.92 -24.69 -3.63
N PRO A 125 -21.96 -24.13 -4.40
CA PRO A 125 -21.86 -22.69 -4.59
C PRO A 125 -23.09 -22.16 -5.35
N GLN A 126 -24.02 -21.56 -4.60
CA GLN A 126 -25.27 -21.04 -5.16
C GLN A 126 -24.96 -19.82 -6.04
N ARG A 127 -25.07 -20.00 -7.35
CA ARG A 127 -24.78 -18.95 -8.34
C ARG A 127 -25.65 -17.72 -8.10
N CYS A 128 -25.03 -16.64 -7.65
CA CYS A 128 -25.72 -15.38 -7.36
C CYS A 128 -25.05 -14.22 -8.11
N GLU A 129 -25.71 -13.76 -9.17
CA GLU A 129 -25.19 -12.72 -10.07
C GLU A 129 -25.87 -11.36 -9.81
N THR A 130 -27.02 -11.38 -9.15
CA THR A 130 -27.82 -10.19 -8.83
C THR A 130 -28.08 -10.06 -7.33
N LEU A 131 -28.25 -8.82 -6.87
CA LEU A 131 -28.59 -8.54 -5.48
C LEU A 131 -29.98 -9.08 -5.09
N ALA A 132 -30.92 -9.17 -6.03
CA ALA A 132 -32.23 -9.77 -5.78
C ALA A 132 -32.12 -11.28 -5.49
N GLN A 133 -31.23 -12.00 -6.19
CA GLN A 133 -30.91 -13.39 -5.88
C GLN A 133 -30.25 -13.51 -4.51
N LEU A 134 -29.31 -12.61 -4.16
CA LEU A 134 -28.71 -12.58 -2.82
C LEU A 134 -29.76 -12.36 -1.71
N ALA A 135 -30.69 -11.42 -1.90
CA ALA A 135 -31.76 -11.18 -0.94
C ALA A 135 -32.66 -12.41 -0.76
N ALA A 136 -33.00 -13.08 -1.86
CA ALA A 136 -33.82 -14.30 -1.84
C ALA A 136 -33.08 -15.50 -1.21
N SER A 137 -31.80 -15.71 -1.53
CA SER A 137 -31.01 -16.81 -0.95
C SER A 137 -30.80 -16.60 0.55
N LEU A 138 -30.37 -15.41 0.98
CA LEU A 138 -30.22 -15.09 2.41
C LEU A 138 -31.57 -15.23 3.14
N SER A 139 -32.67 -14.72 2.58
CA SER A 139 -33.99 -14.92 3.20
C SER A 139 -34.34 -16.40 3.33
N SER A 140 -34.08 -17.23 2.30
CA SER A 140 -34.34 -18.68 2.35
C SER A 140 -33.46 -19.45 3.36
N ILE A 141 -32.25 -18.96 3.63
CA ILE A 141 -31.35 -19.49 4.67
C ILE A 141 -31.87 -19.08 6.05
N PHE A 142 -32.23 -17.81 6.24
CA PHE A 142 -32.69 -17.28 7.52
C PHE A 142 -34.14 -17.63 7.90
N ASP A 143 -34.98 -17.99 6.94
CA ASP A 143 -36.35 -18.49 7.18
C ASP A 143 -36.39 -19.97 7.61
N GLN A 144 -35.27 -20.68 7.62
CA GLN A 144 -35.20 -22.03 8.17
C GLN A 144 -35.55 -21.98 9.68
N PRO A 145 -36.50 -22.80 10.16
CA PRO A 145 -37.02 -22.68 11.53
C PRO A 145 -35.93 -22.88 12.61
N ARG A 146 -34.95 -23.76 12.33
CA ARG A 146 -33.78 -23.99 13.21
C ARG A 146 -33.02 -22.70 13.53
N ILE A 147 -32.86 -21.83 12.53
CA ILE A 147 -32.13 -20.57 12.67
C ILE A 147 -33.09 -19.52 13.26
N LYS A 148 -34.29 -19.39 12.69
CA LYS A 148 -35.28 -18.35 13.03
C LYS A 148 -35.72 -18.35 14.50
N ASP A 149 -35.84 -19.53 15.12
CA ASP A 149 -36.34 -19.67 16.49
C ASP A 149 -35.23 -19.55 17.56
N ASN A 150 -33.96 -19.74 17.16
CA ASN A 150 -32.83 -19.85 18.08
C ASN A 150 -31.82 -18.71 17.98
N LEU A 151 -31.62 -18.12 16.80
CA LEU A 151 -30.67 -17.05 16.55
C LEU A 151 -31.26 -15.70 16.97
N LYS A 152 -30.69 -15.06 18.00
CA LYS A 152 -31.12 -13.70 18.40
C LYS A 152 -30.61 -12.63 17.43
N HIS A 153 -29.36 -12.75 16.98
CA HIS A 153 -28.68 -11.68 16.25
C HIS A 153 -27.60 -12.19 15.29
N PHE A 154 -27.60 -11.68 14.06
CA PHE A 154 -26.58 -11.97 13.04
C PHE A 154 -25.87 -10.69 12.60
N VAL A 155 -24.53 -10.67 12.65
CA VAL A 155 -23.72 -9.53 12.20
C VAL A 155 -22.95 -9.87 10.92
N LEU A 156 -23.31 -9.22 9.80
CA LEU A 156 -22.56 -9.30 8.55
C LEU A 156 -21.58 -8.12 8.45
N VAL A 157 -20.29 -8.40 8.53
CA VAL A 157 -19.23 -7.40 8.34
C VAL A 157 -18.70 -7.43 6.90
N LEU A 158 -18.77 -6.29 6.23
CA LEU A 158 -18.23 -6.10 4.88
C LEU A 158 -17.03 -5.14 4.98
N ASP A 159 -15.82 -5.69 4.93
CA ASP A 159 -14.57 -4.95 5.13
C ASP A 159 -14.01 -4.39 3.81
N GLY A 160 -13.85 -3.06 3.73
CA GLY A 160 -13.31 -2.39 2.56
C GLY A 160 -14.33 -2.14 1.44
N MET A 161 -15.57 -1.73 1.77
CA MET A 161 -16.62 -1.44 0.77
C MET A 161 -16.26 -0.35 -0.25
N ASP A 162 -15.27 0.50 0.06
CA ASP A 162 -14.67 1.48 -0.85
C ASP A 162 -13.70 0.87 -1.87
N LYS A 163 -13.14 -0.31 -1.59
CA LYS A 163 -12.21 -1.04 -2.46
C LYS A 163 -12.95 -1.90 -3.51
N GLN A 164 -14.28 -1.98 -3.46
CA GLN A 164 -15.08 -2.73 -4.43
C GLN A 164 -14.95 -2.13 -5.83
N ARG A 165 -14.47 -2.95 -6.77
CA ARG A 165 -14.33 -2.56 -8.18
C ARG A 165 -15.69 -2.49 -8.87
N ASP A 166 -15.88 -1.43 -9.67
CA ASP A 166 -17.05 -1.20 -10.54
C ASP A 166 -18.41 -1.32 -9.81
N ALA A 167 -18.47 -0.88 -8.54
CA ALA A 167 -19.67 -0.91 -7.71
C ALA A 167 -20.78 0.03 -8.26
N PRO A 168 -21.99 -0.46 -8.58
CA PRO A 168 -23.08 0.41 -9.00
C PRO A 168 -23.60 1.24 -7.81
N PRO A 169 -24.07 2.49 -8.04
CA PRO A 169 -24.46 3.41 -6.97
C PRO A 169 -25.69 2.96 -6.17
N THR A 170 -26.37 1.89 -6.61
CA THR A 170 -27.50 1.23 -5.94
C THR A 170 -27.08 0.12 -4.98
N LEU A 171 -25.84 -0.39 -5.08
CA LEU A 171 -25.36 -1.54 -4.30
C LEU A 171 -25.43 -1.27 -2.79
N MET A 172 -24.87 -0.14 -2.35
CA MET A 172 -24.85 0.24 -0.93
C MET A 172 -26.26 0.46 -0.34
N PRO A 173 -27.13 1.30 -0.94
CA PRO A 173 -28.49 1.45 -0.44
C PRO A 173 -29.27 0.13 -0.38
N ALA A 174 -29.10 -0.75 -1.36
CA ALA A 174 -29.87 -1.98 -1.41
C ALA A 174 -29.31 -3.10 -0.50
N LEU A 175 -27.99 -3.14 -0.22
CA LEU A 175 -27.43 -3.95 0.88
C LEU A 175 -27.95 -3.49 2.24
N ALA A 176 -28.03 -2.18 2.48
CA ALA A 176 -28.56 -1.63 3.73
C ALA A 176 -30.04 -1.98 3.97
N ARG A 177 -30.78 -2.33 2.91
CA ARG A 177 -32.17 -2.80 2.97
C ARG A 177 -32.31 -4.30 3.19
N LEU A 178 -31.25 -5.10 3.14
CA LEU A 178 -31.31 -6.52 3.55
C LEU A 178 -31.69 -6.66 5.04
N CYS A 179 -31.33 -5.66 5.85
CA CYS A 179 -31.74 -5.56 7.25
C CYS A 179 -33.21 -5.12 7.44
N GLU A 180 -33.93 -4.78 6.36
CA GLU A 180 -35.40 -4.61 6.38
C GLU A 180 -36.08 -5.97 6.17
N THR A 181 -35.54 -6.80 5.26
CA THR A 181 -36.07 -8.13 4.94
C THR A 181 -35.76 -9.18 6.01
N ILE A 182 -34.60 -9.11 6.67
CA ILE A 182 -34.17 -10.06 7.70
C ILE A 182 -34.12 -9.30 9.03
N SER A 183 -34.98 -9.67 9.98
CA SER A 183 -35.27 -8.87 11.18
C SER A 183 -34.12 -8.80 12.19
N PHE A 184 -33.31 -9.85 12.27
CA PHE A 184 -32.17 -10.00 13.18
C PHE A 184 -30.81 -9.78 12.48
N LEU A 185 -30.79 -9.29 11.24
CA LEU A 185 -29.56 -8.97 10.51
C LEU A 185 -29.08 -7.55 10.82
N THR A 186 -27.80 -7.42 11.18
CA THR A 186 -27.06 -6.17 11.27
C THR A 186 -25.95 -6.16 10.23
N CYS A 187 -25.95 -5.18 9.33
CA CYS A 187 -24.87 -4.96 8.37
C CYS A 187 -23.88 -3.91 8.90
N VAL A 188 -22.60 -4.30 9.00
CA VAL A 188 -21.47 -3.44 9.37
C VAL A 188 -20.59 -3.20 8.15
N PHE A 189 -20.58 -1.98 7.65
CA PHE A 189 -19.79 -1.57 6.49
C PHE A 189 -18.51 -0.87 6.96
N VAL A 190 -17.34 -1.44 6.66
CA VAL A 190 -16.04 -0.80 6.96
C VAL A 190 -15.53 -0.09 5.72
N VAL A 191 -15.15 1.18 5.87
CA VAL A 191 -14.80 2.08 4.77
C VAL A 191 -13.64 2.98 5.20
N THR A 192 -12.74 3.40 4.30
CA THR A 192 -11.77 4.45 4.64
C THR A 192 -12.43 5.83 4.68
N THR A 193 -13.08 6.20 3.58
CA THR A 193 -13.81 7.47 3.41
C THR A 193 -15.19 7.14 2.82
N PRO A 194 -16.31 7.53 3.44
CA PRO A 194 -17.64 7.14 2.97
C PRO A 194 -17.92 7.78 1.59
N PRO A 195 -18.05 7.00 0.49
CA PRO A 195 -18.38 7.56 -0.81
C PRO A 195 -19.84 8.06 -0.84
N ALA A 196 -20.16 8.96 -1.77
CA ALA A 196 -21.46 9.65 -1.85
C ALA A 196 -22.69 8.70 -1.92
N GLY A 197 -22.52 7.43 -2.28
CA GLY A 197 -23.57 6.42 -2.23
C GLY A 197 -24.09 6.11 -0.82
N PHE A 198 -23.28 6.32 0.23
CA PHE A 198 -23.68 6.10 1.63
C PHE A 198 -24.76 7.09 2.10
N LEU A 199 -24.79 8.30 1.52
CA LEU A 199 -25.84 9.30 1.77
C LEU A 199 -27.22 8.90 1.23
N ARG A 200 -27.30 7.83 0.42
CA ARG A 200 -28.53 7.30 -0.17
C ARG A 200 -29.03 6.03 0.50
N ALA A 201 -28.31 5.51 1.49
CA ALA A 201 -28.74 4.34 2.25
C ALA A 201 -29.85 4.71 3.26
N CYS A 202 -30.62 3.71 3.69
CA CYS A 202 -31.52 3.83 4.85
C CYS A 202 -30.73 4.27 6.09
N PRO A 203 -31.36 4.81 7.15
CA PRO A 203 -30.64 5.50 8.24
C PRO A 203 -29.58 4.59 8.84
N THR A 204 -28.33 5.02 8.70
CA THR A 204 -27.14 4.29 9.12
C THR A 204 -26.49 5.03 10.29
N SER A 205 -26.05 4.28 11.29
CA SER A 205 -25.22 4.85 12.36
C SER A 205 -23.79 4.97 11.86
N TYR A 206 -23.15 6.12 12.04
CA TYR A 206 -21.76 6.34 11.65
C TYR A 206 -20.87 6.33 12.90
N LEU A 207 -19.83 5.49 12.89
CA LEU A 207 -18.81 5.46 13.94
C LEU A 207 -17.45 5.84 13.33
N TYR A 208 -16.92 6.97 13.80
CA TYR A 208 -15.65 7.51 13.30
C TYR A 208 -14.45 6.95 14.07
N PHE A 209 -13.47 6.46 13.31
CA PHE A 209 -12.14 6.07 13.78
C PHE A 209 -11.14 7.17 13.39
N PRO A 210 -10.75 8.07 14.31
CA PRO A 210 -9.74 9.09 14.04
C PRO A 210 -8.36 8.46 13.75
N PRO A 211 -7.46 9.17 13.03
CA PRO A 211 -6.04 8.78 12.97
C PRO A 211 -5.44 8.75 14.39
N TYR A 212 -4.44 7.90 14.61
CA TYR A 212 -3.78 7.79 15.91
C TYR A 212 -2.94 9.02 16.23
N ASN A 213 -2.98 9.47 17.48
CA ASN A 213 -2.12 10.54 17.99
C ASN A 213 -0.68 10.06 18.24
N LYS A 214 0.29 10.99 18.34
CA LYS A 214 1.69 10.68 18.63
C LYS A 214 1.86 9.80 19.89
N SER A 215 1.14 10.12 20.96
CA SER A 215 1.15 9.36 22.21
C SER A 215 0.66 7.92 22.01
N GLU A 216 -0.47 7.75 21.33
CA GLU A 216 -1.07 6.44 21.02
C GLU A 216 -0.15 5.61 20.13
N LEU A 217 0.47 6.20 19.09
CA LEU A 217 1.44 5.51 18.23
C LEU A 217 2.65 4.99 19.02
N ILE A 218 3.18 5.79 19.95
CA ILE A 218 4.29 5.37 20.83
C ILE A 218 3.83 4.27 21.79
N GLU A 219 2.61 4.39 22.36
CA GLU A 219 2.06 3.36 23.24
C GLU A 219 1.87 2.02 22.51
N ILE A 220 1.32 2.03 21.29
CA ILE A 220 1.18 0.84 20.44
C ILE A 220 2.54 0.19 20.20
N LEU A 221 3.57 0.96 19.79
CA LEU A 221 4.90 0.41 19.56
C LEU A 221 5.62 -0.03 20.85
N SER A 222 5.26 0.52 22.01
CA SER A 222 5.84 0.09 23.29
C SER A 222 5.41 -1.33 23.71
N LYS A 223 4.28 -1.82 23.19
CA LYS A 223 3.76 -3.18 23.46
C LYS A 223 4.45 -4.28 22.64
N GLU A 224 5.08 -3.93 21.52
CA GLU A 224 5.84 -4.85 20.66
C GLU A 224 7.28 -4.35 20.41
N PRO A 225 8.15 -4.30 21.45
CA PRO A 225 9.53 -3.88 21.30
C PRO A 225 10.34 -4.90 20.45
N PRO A 226 11.18 -4.43 19.51
CA PRO A 226 11.99 -5.32 18.65
C PRO A 226 13.05 -6.10 19.45
N SER A 227 13.03 -7.43 19.30
CA SER A 227 13.74 -8.44 20.11
C SER A 227 15.28 -8.46 20.03
N HIS A 228 15.93 -7.42 19.50
CA HIS A 228 17.33 -7.49 19.07
C HIS A 228 18.40 -7.34 20.16
N THR A 229 18.03 -7.09 21.42
CA THR A 229 18.99 -7.04 22.55
C THR A 229 19.23 -8.40 23.22
N GLN A 230 18.37 -9.41 22.99
CA GLN A 230 18.43 -10.74 23.63
C GLN A 230 19.58 -11.68 23.19
N LYS A 231 20.62 -11.21 22.49
CA LYS A 231 21.69 -12.07 21.93
C LYS A 231 23.13 -11.68 22.28
N ILE A 232 23.35 -10.77 23.22
CA ILE A 232 24.71 -10.39 23.65
C ILE A 232 25.03 -10.86 25.08
N THR A 233 24.02 -11.12 25.93
CA THR A 233 24.19 -11.74 27.25
C THR A 233 24.14 -13.27 27.18
N SER A 234 25.05 -13.88 26.41
CA SER A 234 25.27 -15.34 26.43
C SER A 234 26.77 -15.69 26.51
N ALA A 235 27.43 -15.14 27.53
CA ALA A 235 28.79 -15.50 27.92
C ALA A 235 29.05 -15.30 29.43
N ALA A 236 28.03 -15.47 30.28
CA ALA A 236 28.11 -15.80 31.71
C ALA A 236 26.69 -15.85 32.31
N GLU A 237 26.30 -17.03 32.80
CA GLU A 237 25.51 -17.28 34.04
C GLU A 237 24.71 -16.10 34.63
N ASP A 238 23.39 -16.04 34.38
CA ASP A 238 22.40 -16.65 35.28
C ASP A 238 20.95 -16.53 34.75
N ALA A 239 20.08 -17.46 35.15
CA ALA A 239 18.69 -17.52 34.71
C ALA A 239 17.77 -16.72 35.65
N GLN A 240 17.37 -15.50 35.23
CA GLN A 240 16.26 -14.76 35.83
C GLN A 240 15.27 -14.26 34.78
N GLU A 241 14.02 -14.09 35.22
CA GLU A 241 12.83 -13.97 34.38
C GLU A 241 12.82 -12.71 33.50
N THR A 242 12.05 -12.78 32.41
CA THR A 242 11.90 -11.78 31.36
C THR A 242 11.36 -10.43 31.85
N THR A 243 12.20 -9.63 32.51
CA THR A 243 11.99 -8.19 32.70
C THR A 243 12.87 -7.43 31.73
N LEU A 244 12.24 -6.67 30.82
CA LEU A 244 12.95 -5.69 29.99
C LEU A 244 13.64 -4.69 30.92
N ASP A 245 14.94 -4.43 30.71
CA ASP A 245 15.63 -3.38 31.42
C ASP A 245 14.87 -2.05 31.25
N PRO A 246 14.52 -1.33 32.33
CA PRO A 246 13.74 -0.09 32.24
C PRO A 246 14.46 0.98 31.40
N ASN A 247 15.80 0.87 31.31
CA ASN A 247 16.63 1.71 30.46
C ASN A 247 16.41 1.44 28.96
N GLU A 248 16.17 0.20 28.53
CA GLU A 248 15.91 -0.14 27.11
C GLU A 248 14.51 0.29 26.69
N ALA A 249 13.49 0.01 27.52
CA ALA A 249 12.11 0.44 27.25
C ALA A 249 12.00 1.97 27.14
N THR A 250 12.66 2.71 28.05
CA THR A 250 12.68 4.18 27.97
C THR A 250 13.49 4.71 26.79
N LEU A 251 14.53 3.99 26.32
CA LEU A 251 15.27 4.32 25.11
C LEU A 251 14.43 4.09 23.84
N TRP A 252 13.69 2.98 23.76
CA TRP A 252 12.75 2.69 22.66
C TRP A 252 11.65 3.76 22.55
N THR A 253 11.00 4.13 23.66
CA THR A 253 9.96 5.18 23.63
C THR A 253 10.50 6.55 23.20
N LYS A 254 11.72 6.91 23.63
CA LYS A 254 12.38 8.16 23.20
C LYS A 254 12.75 8.10 21.71
N PHE A 255 13.26 6.96 21.25
CA PHE A 255 13.55 6.73 19.84
C PHE A 255 12.28 6.86 18.98
N CYS A 256 11.20 6.16 19.30
CA CYS A 256 9.92 6.28 18.59
C CYS A 256 9.38 7.71 18.56
N ALA A 257 9.53 8.48 19.65
CA ALA A 257 9.16 9.90 19.66
C ALA A 257 10.01 10.73 18.66
N THR A 258 11.33 10.50 18.59
CA THR A 258 12.21 11.19 17.63
C THR A 258 12.02 10.74 16.19
N VAL A 259 11.70 9.47 15.94
CA VAL A 259 11.32 8.96 14.62
C VAL A 259 10.03 9.65 14.17
N HIS A 260 9.03 9.76 15.06
CA HIS A 260 7.79 10.46 14.75
C HIS A 260 8.03 11.93 14.40
N ASP A 261 8.85 12.65 15.17
CA ASP A 261 9.09 14.08 14.93
C ASP A 261 9.93 14.37 13.69
N SER A 262 10.88 13.50 13.34
CA SER A 262 11.66 13.61 12.10
C SER A 262 10.86 13.18 10.86
N LEU A 263 9.98 12.18 10.99
CA LEU A 263 9.25 11.57 9.86
C LEU A 263 7.76 11.93 9.80
N ALA A 264 7.32 12.95 10.55
CA ALA A 264 5.90 13.33 10.67
C ALA A 264 5.23 13.61 9.32
N GLN A 265 5.97 14.14 8.35
CA GLN A 265 5.45 14.51 7.03
C GLN A 265 5.27 13.29 6.10
N SER A 266 6.15 12.28 6.20
CA SER A 266 6.25 11.15 5.27
C SER A 266 5.68 9.85 5.85
N ALA A 267 6.12 9.42 7.04
CA ALA A 267 5.72 8.16 7.66
C ALA A 267 4.63 8.29 8.74
N GLY A 268 4.49 9.48 9.35
CA GLY A 268 3.57 9.72 10.49
C GLY A 268 2.07 9.53 10.20
N ARG A 269 1.67 9.37 8.93
CA ARG A 269 0.25 9.26 8.53
C ARG A 269 -0.36 7.87 8.66
N SER A 270 0.43 6.80 8.80
CA SER A 270 -0.12 5.44 8.96
C SER A 270 0.72 4.56 9.89
N LEU A 271 0.03 3.80 10.75
CA LEU A 271 0.66 2.94 11.75
C LEU A 271 1.62 1.89 11.15
N PRO A 272 1.30 1.16 10.06
CA PRO A 272 2.24 0.24 9.41
C PRO A 272 3.49 0.91 8.84
N SER A 273 3.36 2.10 8.24
CA SER A 273 4.53 2.85 7.72
C SER A 273 5.44 3.31 8.86
N PHE A 274 4.85 3.88 9.91
CA PHE A 274 5.58 4.28 11.12
C PHE A 274 6.26 3.08 11.80
N ARG A 275 5.55 1.96 11.98
CA ARG A 275 6.11 0.69 12.51
C ARG A 275 7.28 0.20 11.66
N ASN A 276 7.13 0.15 10.34
CA ASN A 276 8.19 -0.31 9.44
C ASN A 276 9.42 0.62 9.48
N SER A 277 9.21 1.93 9.56
CA SER A 277 10.27 2.93 9.70
C SER A 277 11.04 2.75 11.01
N CYS A 278 10.34 2.56 12.13
CA CYS A 278 10.96 2.26 13.43
C CYS A 278 11.80 0.98 13.37
N HIS A 279 11.27 -0.13 12.86
CA HIS A 279 12.01 -1.40 12.73
C HIS A 279 13.21 -1.31 11.77
N THR A 280 13.12 -0.50 10.70
CA THR A 280 14.21 -0.33 9.73
C THR A 280 15.36 0.53 10.28
N LEU A 281 15.04 1.58 11.05
CA LEU A 281 16.02 2.50 11.61
C LEU A 281 16.64 2.00 12.92
N TRP A 282 15.93 1.17 13.69
CA TRP A 282 16.37 0.72 15.01
C TRP A 282 17.73 0.00 15.05
N PRO A 283 18.04 -0.99 14.17
CA PRO A 283 19.34 -1.65 14.17
C PRO A 283 20.49 -0.67 13.89
N ARG A 284 20.24 0.36 13.05
CA ARG A 284 21.23 1.40 12.72
C ARG A 284 21.43 2.38 13.86
N PHE A 285 20.36 2.72 14.59
CA PHE A 285 20.42 3.56 15.79
C PHE A 285 21.17 2.89 16.95
N ILE A 286 21.02 1.57 17.10
CA ILE A 286 21.66 0.78 18.17
C ILE A 286 23.09 0.32 17.81
N ALA A 287 23.50 0.30 16.55
CA ALA A 287 24.86 -0.12 16.14
C ALA A 287 26.01 0.53 16.96
N PRO A 288 25.99 1.83 17.32
CA PRO A 288 27.02 2.44 18.18
C PRO A 288 27.03 1.92 19.63
N ILE A 289 25.88 1.46 20.15
CA ILE A 289 25.75 0.85 21.48
C ILE A 289 26.33 -0.58 21.43
N VAL A 290 25.97 -1.36 20.42
CA VAL A 290 26.50 -2.73 20.20
C VAL A 290 28.02 -2.72 19.98
N ALA A 291 28.55 -1.68 19.31
CA ALA A 291 29.98 -1.47 19.15
C ALA A 291 30.69 -0.94 20.43
N GLY A 292 29.98 -0.76 21.56
CA GLY A 292 30.54 -0.27 22.82
C GLY A 292 30.97 1.20 22.82
N THR A 293 30.69 1.96 21.75
CA THR A 293 31.16 3.35 21.58
C THR A 293 30.36 4.37 22.38
N ASN A 294 29.08 4.07 22.66
CA ASN A 294 28.14 4.95 23.36
C ASN A 294 27.28 4.15 24.33
N THR A 295 26.99 4.70 25.51
CA THR A 295 26.07 4.09 26.48
C THR A 295 24.62 4.49 26.20
N PRO A 296 23.61 3.66 26.58
CA PRO A 296 22.19 3.95 26.33
C PRO A 296 21.71 5.27 26.96
N HIS A 297 22.36 5.74 28.03
CA HIS A 297 22.06 7.04 28.64
C HIS A 297 22.45 8.24 27.77
N GLN A 298 23.36 8.10 26.80
CA GLN A 298 23.89 9.19 25.96
C GLN A 298 23.04 9.41 24.68
N PHE A 299 21.71 9.47 24.85
CA PHE A 299 20.74 9.58 23.75
C PHE A 299 21.01 10.74 22.78
N SER A 300 21.49 11.89 23.27
CA SER A 300 21.85 13.04 22.44
C SER A 300 22.99 12.75 21.46
N LYS A 301 24.02 11.98 21.87
CA LYS A 301 25.12 11.58 20.97
C LYS A 301 24.66 10.57 19.94
N LEU A 302 23.79 9.63 20.33
CA LEU A 302 23.18 8.66 19.42
C LEU A 302 22.34 9.35 18.34
N LEU A 303 21.55 10.37 18.71
CA LEU A 303 20.82 11.19 17.74
C LEU A 303 21.73 11.95 16.77
N ILE A 304 22.86 12.49 17.24
CA ILE A 304 23.83 13.17 16.36
C ILE A 304 24.44 12.17 15.36
N ALA A 305 24.82 10.97 15.82
CA ALA A 305 25.35 9.91 14.95
C ALA A 305 24.29 9.38 13.97
N ALA A 306 23.02 9.27 14.38
CA ALA A 306 21.94 8.76 13.55
C ALA A 306 21.25 9.82 12.67
N ARG A 307 21.54 11.11 12.85
CA ARG A 307 20.99 12.23 12.08
C ARG A 307 20.91 12.01 10.56
N PRO A 308 21.94 11.51 9.85
CA PRO A 308 21.83 11.28 8.41
C PRO A 308 20.75 10.25 8.04
N PHE A 309 20.50 9.24 8.89
CA PHE A 309 19.47 8.22 8.63
C PHE A 309 18.04 8.75 8.81
N PHE A 310 17.86 9.83 9.58
CA PHE A 310 16.57 10.52 9.73
C PHE A 310 16.30 11.55 8.61
N GLN A 311 17.30 11.87 7.79
CA GLN A 311 17.18 12.82 6.67
C GLN A 311 17.03 12.13 5.31
N ASP A 312 17.40 10.85 5.21
CA ASP A 312 17.32 10.08 3.97
C ASP A 312 15.95 9.40 3.82
N GLU A 313 15.05 10.06 3.09
CA GLU A 313 13.69 9.56 2.79
C GLU A 313 13.67 8.25 1.98
N ALA A 314 14.78 7.86 1.33
CA ALA A 314 14.84 6.63 0.55
C ALA A 314 14.57 5.38 1.40
N PHE A 315 14.96 5.39 2.68
CA PHE A 315 14.69 4.28 3.61
C PHE A 315 13.23 4.16 4.08
N LEU A 316 12.39 5.16 3.78
CA LEU A 316 11.00 5.23 4.24
C LEU A 316 10.01 4.68 3.20
N ASN A 317 10.42 4.64 1.94
CA ASN A 317 9.63 4.12 0.84
C ASN A 317 9.96 2.63 0.58
N PRO A 318 9.12 1.67 1.02
CA PRO A 318 9.36 0.24 0.76
C PRO A 318 9.32 -0.14 -0.73
N LYS A 319 8.92 0.80 -1.62
CA LYS A 319 9.04 0.67 -3.07
C LYS A 319 10.48 0.79 -3.60
N ILE A 320 11.44 1.28 -2.83
CA ILE A 320 12.82 1.51 -3.26
C ILE A 320 13.81 0.85 -2.29
N ILE A 321 13.71 -0.47 -2.12
CA ILE A 321 14.83 -1.26 -1.57
C ILE A 321 15.80 -1.56 -2.71
N SER A 322 16.50 -0.51 -3.18
CA SER A 322 17.79 -0.70 -3.83
C SER A 322 18.84 -0.73 -2.72
N PRO A 323 19.54 -1.86 -2.49
CA PRO A 323 20.62 -1.88 -1.53
C PRO A 323 21.81 -1.10 -2.10
N ARG A 324 21.85 0.22 -1.86
CA ARG A 324 23.09 1.00 -2.01
C ARG A 324 24.12 0.40 -1.05
N VAL A 325 24.95 -0.51 -1.58
CA VAL A 325 26.12 -1.05 -0.88
C VAL A 325 27.05 0.12 -0.62
N SER A 326 26.99 0.64 0.61
CA SER A 326 27.86 1.70 1.08
C SER A 326 29.29 1.16 1.12
N THR A 327 30.06 1.43 0.06
CA THR A 327 31.48 1.12 -0.03
C THR A 327 32.27 2.09 0.83
N SER A 328 32.18 1.92 2.16
CA SER A 328 33.02 2.60 3.13
C SER A 328 34.48 2.16 2.95
N LYS A 329 35.21 2.86 2.08
CA LYS A 329 36.68 2.78 2.01
C LYS A 329 37.26 3.42 3.27
N THR A 330 37.39 2.63 4.33
CA THR A 330 38.15 3.02 5.51
C THR A 330 39.63 2.80 5.21
N SER A 331 40.32 3.88 4.82
CA SER A 331 41.77 3.87 4.63
C SER A 331 42.48 3.71 5.98
N ILE A 332 43.19 2.59 6.16
CA ILE A 332 44.25 2.46 7.16
C ILE A 332 45.58 2.37 6.40
N GLU A 333 46.29 3.49 6.32
CA GLU A 333 47.69 3.49 5.93
C GLU A 333 48.55 3.12 7.14
N ASN A 334 49.53 2.23 6.96
CA ASN A 334 50.85 2.42 7.56
C ASN A 334 51.93 1.51 6.91
N GLY A 335 52.73 2.12 6.03
CA GLY A 335 54.18 1.92 5.91
C GLY A 335 54.75 0.56 5.49
N LYS A 336 55.15 0.44 4.21
CA LYS A 336 56.58 0.48 3.76
C LYS A 336 56.75 0.14 2.25
N GLN A 337 57.43 1.03 1.53
CA GLN A 337 58.14 0.76 0.25
C GLN A 337 59.53 0.12 0.51
N PRO A 338 60.38 -0.26 -0.48
CA PRO A 338 60.33 -0.13 -1.97
C PRO A 338 60.33 -1.52 -2.68
N SER A 339 60.54 -1.75 -3.99
CA SER A 339 61.07 -1.00 -5.18
C SER A 339 60.32 -1.46 -6.47
N SER A 340 60.66 -1.16 -7.74
CA SER A 340 61.73 -0.38 -8.42
C SER A 340 61.22 0.13 -9.80
N ARG A 341 61.72 1.31 -10.22
CA ARG A 341 62.14 1.75 -11.59
C ARG A 341 61.82 0.80 -12.78
N TYR A 342 61.37 1.25 -13.96
CA TYR A 342 61.91 2.36 -14.78
C TYR A 342 60.97 2.79 -15.96
N PHE A 343 61.12 4.05 -16.42
CA PHE A 343 60.90 4.63 -17.78
C PHE A 343 59.57 4.37 -18.57
N GLU A 344 58.95 5.32 -19.29
CA GLU A 344 58.94 6.80 -19.30
C GLU A 344 57.74 7.32 -20.12
N SER A 345 57.40 8.62 -19.98
CA SER A 345 56.72 9.54 -20.93
C SER A 345 55.80 8.97 -22.05
N SER A 346 54.56 9.43 -22.22
CA SER A 346 54.25 10.85 -22.48
C SER A 346 52.77 11.23 -22.35
N LEU A 347 52.56 12.46 -21.91
CA LEU A 347 51.35 13.31 -21.94
C LEU A 347 50.23 12.95 -22.95
N THR A 348 49.05 12.60 -22.44
CA THR A 348 47.76 13.03 -23.02
C THR A 348 46.78 13.41 -21.89
N LEU A 349 45.98 14.45 -22.10
CA LEU A 349 45.01 14.96 -21.12
C LEU A 349 43.83 13.99 -20.99
N THR A 350 43.84 13.16 -19.94
CA THR A 350 42.69 12.34 -19.57
C THR A 350 41.62 13.20 -18.92
N ILE A 351 40.63 13.61 -19.73
CA ILE A 351 39.32 14.01 -19.20
C ILE A 351 38.82 12.85 -18.35
N SER A 352 38.58 13.11 -17.07
CA SER A 352 38.05 12.13 -16.13
C SER A 352 36.61 11.78 -16.51
N THR A 353 36.43 10.76 -17.34
CA THR A 353 35.14 10.12 -17.55
C THR A 353 34.72 9.45 -16.23
N SER A 354 33.87 10.14 -15.49
CA SER A 354 33.06 9.55 -14.42
C SER A 354 32.45 8.25 -14.95
N GLN A 355 32.68 7.14 -14.26
CA GLN A 355 31.97 5.89 -14.53
C GLN A 355 30.47 6.20 -14.51
N PRO A 356 29.71 5.95 -15.58
CA PRO A 356 28.26 6.11 -15.52
C PRO A 356 27.72 5.12 -14.49
N LEU A 357 26.79 5.58 -13.65
CA LEU A 357 26.03 4.73 -12.74
C LEU A 357 25.51 3.51 -13.51
N VAL A 358 25.59 2.32 -12.91
CA VAL A 358 24.97 1.10 -13.47
C VAL A 358 23.46 1.13 -13.20
N GLY A 359 22.79 2.16 -13.73
CA GLY A 359 21.35 2.25 -13.81
C GLY A 359 20.82 1.63 -15.11
N LEU A 360 19.50 1.68 -15.31
CA LEU A 360 18.82 1.13 -16.50
C LEU A 360 19.42 1.64 -17.83
N THR A 361 19.97 2.86 -17.81
CA THR A 361 20.65 3.54 -18.93
C THR A 361 21.95 2.87 -19.40
N GLY A 362 22.56 2.00 -18.58
CA GLY A 362 23.72 1.19 -18.97
C GLY A 362 23.34 -0.12 -19.66
N LEU A 363 22.14 -0.64 -19.40
CA LEU A 363 21.67 -1.95 -19.85
C LEU A 363 20.93 -1.91 -21.19
N LEU A 364 20.43 -0.73 -21.60
CA LEU A 364 19.71 -0.55 -22.86
C LEU A 364 20.66 -0.57 -24.08
N PRO A 365 20.33 -1.28 -25.17
CA PRO A 365 21.06 -1.23 -26.44
C PRO A 365 21.26 0.22 -26.94
N THR A 366 22.39 0.49 -27.60
CA THR A 366 22.74 1.84 -28.11
C THR A 366 21.61 2.46 -28.94
N THR A 367 21.04 1.70 -29.88
CA THR A 367 19.89 2.11 -30.71
C THR A 367 18.68 2.48 -29.85
N ALA A 368 18.36 1.70 -28.82
CA ALA A 368 17.23 1.97 -27.92
C ALA A 368 17.47 3.24 -27.07
N ARG A 369 18.71 3.50 -26.63
CA ARG A 369 19.06 4.73 -25.89
C ARG A 369 18.91 5.98 -26.75
N VAL A 370 19.36 5.94 -28.00
CA VAL A 370 19.20 7.06 -28.95
C VAL A 370 17.74 7.24 -29.38
N LEU A 371 16.97 6.16 -29.53
CA LEU A 371 15.51 6.22 -29.76
C LEU A 371 14.76 6.86 -28.59
N LEU A 372 15.14 6.56 -27.35
CA LEU A 372 14.51 7.16 -26.18
C LEU A 372 14.90 8.65 -26.02
N LEU A 373 16.16 9.00 -26.23
CA LEU A 373 16.59 10.41 -26.18
C LEU A 373 15.92 11.25 -27.28
N SER A 374 15.82 10.73 -28.50
CA SER A 374 15.09 11.39 -29.59
C SER A 374 13.58 11.49 -29.30
N ALA A 375 12.98 10.53 -28.58
CA ALA A 375 11.59 10.61 -28.12
C ALA A 375 11.40 11.67 -27.03
N TYR A 376 12.36 11.81 -26.11
CA TYR A 376 12.38 12.87 -25.10
C TYR A 376 12.43 14.26 -25.75
N ILE A 377 13.38 14.47 -26.68
CA ILE A 377 13.49 15.71 -27.46
C ILE A 377 12.19 15.97 -28.25
N ALA A 378 11.64 14.96 -28.92
CA ALA A 378 10.39 15.06 -29.70
C ALA A 378 9.14 15.31 -28.83
N SER A 379 9.21 15.06 -27.52
CA SER A 379 8.15 15.34 -26.55
C SER A 379 8.26 16.76 -25.99
N HIS A 380 9.44 17.14 -25.48
CA HIS A 380 9.65 18.42 -24.78
C HIS A 380 9.84 19.62 -25.71
N ASN A 381 10.48 19.43 -26.87
CA ASN A 381 10.73 20.54 -27.79
C ASN A 381 9.50 20.83 -28.67
N THR A 382 9.28 22.08 -29.09
CA THR A 382 8.24 22.39 -30.09
C THR A 382 8.75 22.19 -31.51
N VAL A 383 7.86 21.80 -32.44
CA VAL A 383 8.19 21.50 -33.85
C VAL A 383 8.86 22.68 -34.58
N ARG A 384 8.73 23.91 -34.05
CA ARG A 384 9.36 25.12 -34.60
C ARG A 384 10.88 25.10 -34.51
N HIS A 385 11.44 24.46 -33.48
CA HIS A 385 12.88 24.48 -33.21
C HIS A 385 13.63 23.31 -33.82
N ASP A 386 12.95 22.28 -34.34
CA ASP A 386 13.60 21.12 -34.97
C ASP A 386 14.48 21.54 -36.15
N LEU A 387 13.96 22.44 -36.99
CA LEU A 387 14.71 22.96 -38.14
C LEU A 387 15.93 23.79 -37.73
N THR A 388 15.93 24.45 -36.56
CA THR A 388 17.09 25.21 -36.09
C THR A 388 18.14 24.34 -35.40
N LEU A 389 17.74 23.19 -34.85
CA LEU A 389 18.63 22.31 -34.08
C LEU A 389 19.20 21.16 -34.92
N PHE A 390 18.43 20.63 -35.88
CA PHE A 390 18.78 19.41 -36.64
C PHE A 390 19.03 19.64 -38.13
N SER A 391 19.00 20.89 -38.63
CA SER A 391 19.37 21.15 -40.04
C SER A 391 20.89 21.29 -40.20
N THR A 392 21.54 20.24 -40.67
CA THR A 392 22.97 20.26 -41.07
C THR A 392 23.16 20.76 -42.52
N HIS A 393 22.14 20.66 -43.37
CA HIS A 393 22.22 20.99 -44.78
C HIS A 393 21.85 22.45 -45.11
N TYR A 394 22.85 23.25 -45.49
CA TYR A 394 22.65 24.58 -46.08
C TYR A 394 22.01 24.44 -47.48
N SER A 395 20.68 24.53 -47.54
CA SER A 395 19.96 24.54 -48.81
C SER A 395 19.97 25.96 -49.41
N GLY A 396 20.94 26.23 -50.28
CA GLY A 396 21.18 27.54 -50.94
C GLY A 396 20.05 28.08 -51.85
N ARG A 397 18.84 27.54 -51.75
CA ARG A 397 17.66 27.96 -52.52
C ARG A 397 16.79 28.88 -51.66
N LYS A 398 16.75 30.18 -51.99
CA LYS A 398 15.90 31.18 -51.31
C LYS A 398 14.47 30.64 -51.14
N ARG A 399 14.08 30.30 -49.90
CA ARG A 399 12.71 29.90 -49.57
C ARG A 399 11.76 31.07 -49.84
N ARG A 400 10.81 30.90 -50.77
CA ARG A 400 9.62 31.75 -50.84
C ARG A 400 8.88 31.67 -49.50
N ARG A 401 8.48 32.81 -48.93
CA ARG A 401 7.69 32.86 -47.67
C ARG A 401 6.44 32.01 -47.83
N ALA A 402 6.22 31.07 -46.91
CA ALA A 402 4.96 30.34 -46.84
C ALA A 402 3.83 31.30 -46.44
N GLY A 403 2.67 31.18 -47.09
CA GLY A 403 1.52 32.04 -46.82
C GLY A 403 0.90 31.83 -45.43
N PRO A 404 0.05 32.77 -44.97
CA PRO A 404 -0.43 32.83 -43.58
C PRO A 404 -1.26 31.61 -43.11
N ASN A 405 -1.71 30.74 -44.02
CA ASN A 405 -2.59 29.60 -43.70
C ASN A 405 -1.85 28.30 -43.30
N SER A 406 -0.52 28.33 -43.12
CA SER A 406 0.27 27.13 -42.76
C SER A 406 0.13 26.67 -41.29
N SER A 407 -0.56 27.45 -40.44
CA SER A 407 -0.69 27.17 -38.99
C SER A 407 -1.45 25.90 -38.61
N ARG A 408 -2.23 25.31 -39.54
CA ARG A 408 -3.09 24.13 -39.30
C ARG A 408 -2.41 22.76 -39.41
N ALA A 409 -1.12 22.69 -39.78
CA ALA A 409 -0.39 21.42 -39.96
C ALA A 409 0.38 20.94 -38.71
N ASN A 410 0.19 21.56 -37.54
CA ASN A 410 1.02 21.37 -36.34
C ASN A 410 0.70 20.10 -35.51
N HIS A 411 -0.08 19.16 -36.05
CA HIS A 411 -0.25 17.80 -35.52
C HIS A 411 0.25 16.75 -36.54
N ARG A 412 1.37 17.04 -37.22
CA ARG A 412 2.16 15.98 -37.86
C ARG A 412 2.61 14.99 -36.80
N ASN A 413 2.39 13.72 -37.09
CA ASN A 413 2.57 12.57 -36.20
C ASN A 413 3.87 12.66 -35.40
N LYS A 414 3.79 12.72 -34.06
CA LYS A 414 4.97 12.78 -33.19
C LYS A 414 5.93 11.59 -33.43
N GLN A 415 5.42 10.45 -33.88
CA GLN A 415 6.21 9.29 -34.30
C GLN A 415 7.05 9.53 -35.57
N GLN A 416 6.54 10.26 -36.57
CA GLN A 416 7.32 10.64 -37.75
C GLN A 416 8.40 11.66 -37.41
N ARG A 417 8.07 12.60 -36.49
CA ARG A 417 9.02 13.56 -35.94
C ARG A 417 10.13 12.86 -35.15
N LEU A 418 9.78 11.89 -34.31
CA LEU A 418 10.72 11.03 -33.59
C LEU A 418 11.71 10.36 -34.55
N LEU A 419 11.22 9.65 -35.56
CA LEU A 419 12.08 8.96 -36.53
C LEU A 419 12.99 9.95 -37.31
N ALA A 420 12.49 11.15 -37.64
CA ALA A 420 13.30 12.17 -38.30
C ALA A 420 14.41 12.75 -37.39
N ILE A 421 14.13 12.94 -36.10
CA ILE A 421 15.13 13.40 -35.11
C ILE A 421 16.13 12.27 -34.82
N PHE A 422 15.66 11.02 -34.71
CA PHE A 422 16.52 9.84 -34.56
C PHE A 422 17.51 9.73 -35.71
N GLU A 423 17.05 9.83 -36.97
CA GLU A 423 17.93 9.70 -38.14
C GLU A 423 18.95 10.85 -38.23
N ALA A 424 18.56 12.07 -37.87
CA ALA A 424 19.48 13.21 -37.81
C ALA A 424 20.60 12.99 -36.78
N ILE A 425 20.26 12.50 -35.58
CA ILE A 425 21.21 12.27 -34.47
C ILE A 425 22.04 10.99 -34.69
N ARG A 426 21.46 9.96 -35.32
CA ARG A 426 22.06 8.63 -35.55
C ARG A 426 23.46 8.72 -36.16
N THR A 427 23.64 9.59 -37.16
CA THR A 427 24.88 9.68 -37.94
C THR A 427 26.09 10.18 -37.15
N GLU A 428 25.87 10.92 -36.06
CA GLU A 428 26.91 11.42 -35.16
C GLU A 428 27.05 10.55 -33.90
N TRP A 429 25.95 9.96 -33.41
CA TRP A 429 25.89 9.29 -32.10
C TRP A 429 26.05 7.76 -32.16
N ILE A 430 25.97 7.15 -33.35
CA ILE A 430 26.19 5.71 -33.55
C ILE A 430 27.39 5.52 -34.49
N PRO A 431 28.53 4.96 -34.03
CA PRO A 431 29.70 4.74 -34.87
C PRO A 431 29.39 3.88 -36.11
N LEU A 432 29.81 4.36 -37.29
CA LEU A 432 29.53 3.74 -38.60
C LEU A 432 30.03 2.29 -38.77
N ALA A 433 30.83 1.76 -37.85
CA ALA A 433 31.37 0.41 -37.88
C ALA A 433 30.32 -0.70 -37.65
N VAL A 434 29.06 -0.34 -37.38
CA VAL A 434 27.97 -1.27 -37.10
C VAL A 434 26.74 -0.96 -37.98
N LEU A 435 26.42 -1.91 -38.87
CA LEU A 435 25.15 -2.16 -39.61
C LEU A 435 25.14 -1.99 -41.13
N PRO A 436 24.98 -3.11 -41.87
CA PRO A 436 23.90 -3.28 -42.85
C PRO A 436 22.59 -3.73 -42.16
N GLY A 437 21.42 -3.27 -42.64
CA GLY A 437 20.11 -3.82 -42.24
C GLY A 437 19.38 -3.16 -41.06
N ILE A 438 19.18 -1.84 -41.12
CA ILE A 438 18.80 -1.00 -39.95
C ILE A 438 17.29 -0.99 -39.61
N ASP A 439 16.40 -1.21 -40.57
CA ASP A 439 14.95 -0.95 -40.39
C ASP A 439 14.26 -1.91 -39.41
N GLY A 440 14.72 -3.17 -39.33
CA GLY A 440 14.19 -4.17 -38.40
C GLY A 440 14.49 -3.83 -36.93
N ASP A 441 15.72 -3.37 -36.66
CA ASP A 441 16.20 -3.05 -35.31
C ASP A 441 15.50 -1.82 -34.72
N ILE A 442 15.12 -0.84 -35.56
CA ILE A 442 14.37 0.34 -35.11
C ILE A 442 12.95 -0.06 -34.67
N GLY A 443 12.27 -0.92 -35.46
CA GLY A 443 10.95 -1.43 -35.11
C GLY A 443 10.98 -2.23 -33.80
N MET A 444 11.97 -3.12 -33.65
CA MET A 444 12.20 -3.90 -32.44
C MET A 444 12.56 -3.02 -31.23
N GLY A 445 13.39 -1.99 -31.43
CA GLY A 445 13.74 -1.00 -30.41
C GLY A 445 12.53 -0.21 -29.91
N LEU A 446 11.65 0.24 -30.81
CA LEU A 446 10.41 0.92 -30.42
C LEU A 446 9.43 -0.02 -29.69
N ALA A 447 9.28 -1.26 -30.15
CA ALA A 447 8.42 -2.25 -29.52
C ALA A 447 8.91 -2.65 -28.11
N THR A 448 10.21 -2.83 -27.93
CA THR A 448 10.81 -3.13 -26.62
C THR A 448 10.70 -1.95 -25.66
N LEU A 449 10.99 -0.71 -26.09
CA LEU A 449 10.81 0.49 -25.27
C LEU A 449 9.33 0.73 -24.87
N ALA A 450 8.38 0.37 -25.73
CA ALA A 450 6.95 0.42 -25.42
C ALA A 450 6.52 -0.69 -24.44
N SER A 451 7.05 -1.91 -24.60
CA SER A 451 6.83 -3.04 -23.69
C SER A 451 7.36 -2.73 -22.28
N LEU A 452 8.55 -2.12 -22.20
CA LEU A 452 9.17 -1.63 -20.96
C LEU A 452 8.49 -0.37 -20.38
N ARG A 453 7.40 0.13 -21.00
CA ARG A 453 6.65 1.36 -20.61
C ARG A 453 7.47 2.65 -20.56
N LEU A 454 8.70 2.64 -21.07
CA LEU A 454 9.55 3.82 -21.21
C LEU A 454 8.97 4.80 -22.25
N LEU A 455 8.33 4.26 -23.29
CA LEU A 455 7.53 5.01 -24.25
C LEU A 455 6.05 4.61 -24.14
N ILE A 456 5.19 5.58 -23.81
CA ILE A 456 3.75 5.39 -23.68
C ILE A 456 3.07 5.97 -24.92
N ARG A 457 2.34 5.15 -25.68
CA ARG A 457 1.47 5.63 -26.76
C ARG A 457 0.20 6.22 -26.19
N VAL A 458 -0.08 7.48 -26.52
CA VAL A 458 -1.33 8.16 -26.16
C VAL A 458 -2.25 8.19 -27.37
N GLY A 459 -3.26 7.31 -27.37
CA GLY A 459 -4.32 7.26 -28.37
C GLY A 459 -4.58 5.85 -28.91
N THR A 460 -5.86 5.54 -29.12
CA THR A 460 -6.37 4.27 -29.66
C THR A 460 -6.11 4.18 -31.17
N GLY A 461 -5.12 3.39 -31.57
CA GLY A 461 -4.81 3.09 -32.96
C GLY A 461 -3.73 2.00 -33.06
N ASP A 462 -3.68 1.30 -34.18
CA ASP A 462 -2.78 0.15 -34.38
C ASP A 462 -1.31 0.57 -34.51
N ILE A 463 -0.35 -0.32 -34.26
CA ILE A 463 1.11 -0.04 -34.27
C ILE A 463 1.57 0.46 -35.64
N MET A 464 1.01 -0.08 -36.73
CA MET A 464 1.26 0.39 -38.09
C MET A 464 0.39 1.58 -38.51
N ASP A 465 -0.67 1.89 -37.76
CA ASP A 465 -1.58 2.98 -38.12
C ASP A 465 -0.98 4.34 -37.78
N ARG A 466 -0.78 5.14 -38.82
CA ARG A 466 -0.18 6.48 -38.81
C ARG A 466 -1.07 7.54 -38.13
N SER A 467 -2.12 7.11 -37.41
CA SER A 467 -3.07 7.96 -36.68
C SER A 467 -2.68 8.24 -35.22
N GLY A 468 -1.64 7.56 -34.69
CA GLY A 468 -1.21 7.65 -33.28
C GLY A 468 -0.90 9.09 -32.83
N ARG A 469 -1.74 9.63 -31.93
CA ARG A 469 -1.76 11.07 -31.59
C ARG A 469 -0.72 11.52 -30.55
N GLY A 470 -0.01 10.60 -29.90
CA GLY A 470 1.06 10.98 -28.98
C GLY A 470 2.01 9.83 -28.63
N ILE A 471 3.27 10.20 -28.43
CA ILE A 471 4.25 9.45 -27.65
C ILE A 471 4.52 10.31 -26.42
N GLY A 472 4.28 9.77 -25.23
CA GLY A 472 4.77 10.30 -23.96
C GLY A 472 5.99 9.48 -23.53
N VAL A 473 6.97 10.13 -22.91
CA VAL A 473 8.09 9.45 -22.27
C VAL A 473 7.79 9.39 -20.78
N ASN A 474 7.94 8.22 -20.16
CA ASN A 474 7.79 8.11 -18.70
C ASN A 474 9.10 8.52 -18.03
N ILE A 475 9.14 9.72 -17.46
CA ILE A 475 10.37 10.38 -17.00
C ILE A 475 10.59 10.19 -15.48
N GLU A 476 9.57 9.77 -14.72
CA GLU A 476 9.68 9.63 -13.26
C GLU A 476 10.64 8.51 -12.83
N GLU A 477 10.94 7.53 -13.69
CA GLU A 477 12.00 6.53 -13.47
C GLU A 477 13.39 6.98 -13.96
N TRP A 478 13.51 8.11 -14.67
CA TRP A 478 14.77 8.55 -15.33
C TRP A 478 15.58 9.58 -14.56
N LEU A 479 14.98 10.23 -13.56
CA LEU A 479 15.57 11.37 -12.82
C LEU A 479 15.71 11.12 -11.30
N VAL A 480 15.41 9.91 -10.84
CA VAL A 480 15.30 9.55 -9.41
C VAL A 480 16.38 8.55 -8.94
N GLU A 481 17.32 8.13 -9.81
CA GLU A 481 18.47 7.26 -9.46
C GLU A 481 19.81 8.00 -9.27
#